data_AF-A0A967WQ04-F1
#
_entry.id   AF-A0A967WQ04-F1
#
_cell.length_a   1.000
_cell.length_b   1.000
_cell.length_c   1.000
_cell.angle_alpha   90.00
_cell.angle_beta   90.00
_cell.angle_gamma   90.00
#
_symmetry.space_group_name_H-M   'P 1'
#
loop_
_entity.id
_entity.type
_entity.pdbx_description
1 polymer ?
#
loop_
_entity_poly.entity_id
_entity_poly.type
_entity_poly.pdbx_seq_one_letter_code
_entity_poly.pdbx_strand_id
1 'polypeptide(L)'
;SRTVSKAESLINGHPRGVAVALDVSNEAELEALISQTDLAVSMLPYVYHPTVAALCVKHRKHMVTTSYVKEQMQALDGPAKEAGIILLNEIGVDPGIDHM
;
A
#
# COMPACT_ATOMS: atom_id res chain seq x y z
N SER A 1 11.48 3.84 -0.99
CA SER A 1 12.79 4.21 -0.40
C SER A 1 13.29 5.38 -1.20
N ARG A 2 13.71 6.48 -0.56
CA ARG A 2 14.33 7.60 -1.29
C ARG A 2 15.60 7.15 -2.03
N THR A 3 16.28 6.13 -1.51
CA THR A 3 17.45 5.50 -2.14
C THR A 3 17.05 4.23 -2.89
N VAL A 4 17.24 4.21 -4.21
CA VAL A 4 16.91 3.06 -5.08
C VAL A 4 17.78 1.82 -4.77
N SER A 5 19.04 2.02 -4.37
CA SER A 5 19.98 0.92 -4.12
C SER A 5 19.53 -0.06 -3.04
N LYS A 6 18.78 0.40 -2.04
CA LYS A 6 18.17 -0.48 -1.04
C LYS A 6 17.10 -1.37 -1.67
N ALA A 7 16.28 -0.84 -2.57
CA ALA A 7 15.27 -1.61 -3.27
C ALA A 7 15.90 -2.61 -4.25
N GLU A 8 16.96 -2.20 -4.96
CA GLU A 8 17.75 -3.08 -5.83
C GLU A 8 18.36 -4.26 -5.05
N SER A 9 18.94 -3.97 -3.87
CA SER A 9 19.48 -4.99 -2.98
C SER A 9 18.41 -5.97 -2.49
N LEU A 10 17.20 -5.48 -2.15
CA LEU A 10 16.09 -6.33 -1.71
C LEU A 10 15.58 -7.28 -2.81
N ILE A 11 15.49 -6.80 -4.06
CA ILE A 11 15.06 -7.66 -5.17
C ILE A 11 16.18 -8.57 -5.69
N ASN A 12 17.45 -8.24 -5.43
CA ASN A 12 18.64 -9.03 -5.76
C ASN A 12 18.64 -9.57 -7.20
N GLY A 13 18.32 -8.72 -8.18
CA GLY A 13 18.29 -9.09 -9.60
C GLY A 13 17.19 -10.08 -10.00
N HIS A 14 16.18 -10.29 -9.16
CA HIS A 14 15.07 -11.20 -9.46
C HIS A 14 14.33 -10.76 -10.73
N PRO A 15 14.06 -11.65 -11.70
CA PRO A 15 13.57 -11.27 -13.04
C PRO A 15 12.17 -10.66 -13.06
N ARG A 16 11.43 -10.75 -11.96
CA ARG A 16 10.10 -10.14 -11.78
C ARG A 16 10.10 -8.98 -10.77
N GLY A 17 11.28 -8.51 -10.36
CA GLY A 17 11.43 -7.36 -9.48
C GLY A 17 11.88 -6.14 -10.28
N VAL A 18 11.23 -5.00 -10.04
CA VAL A 18 11.67 -3.69 -10.55
C VAL A 18 11.86 -2.78 -9.35
N ALA A 19 13.08 -2.27 -9.17
CA ALA A 19 13.38 -1.32 -8.11
C ALA A 19 13.10 0.10 -8.61
N VAL A 20 12.35 0.87 -7.82
CA VAL A 20 11.97 2.25 -8.14
C VAL A 20 12.29 3.14 -6.94
N ALA A 21 12.90 4.30 -7.21
CA ALA A 21 13.04 5.35 -6.22
C ALA A 21 11.66 5.99 -5.99
N LEU A 22 11.28 6.15 -4.73
CA LEU A 22 10.00 6.79 -4.39
C LEU A 22 10.13 7.58 -3.09
N ASP A 23 9.77 8.86 -3.18
CA ASP A 23 9.47 9.70 -2.02
C ASP A 23 7.96 9.66 -1.76
N VAL A 24 7.56 9.07 -0.64
CA VAL A 24 6.16 8.96 -0.22
C VAL A 24 5.50 10.32 0.04
N SER A 25 6.28 11.36 0.32
CA SER A 25 5.76 12.73 0.45
C SER A 25 5.39 13.35 -0.90
N ASN A 26 5.90 12.82 -2.01
CA ASN A 26 5.47 13.18 -3.35
C ASN A 26 4.25 12.33 -3.75
N GLU A 27 3.06 12.82 -3.42
CA GLU A 27 1.80 12.11 -3.69
C GLU A 27 1.59 11.82 -5.18
N ALA A 28 2.07 12.69 -6.08
CA ALA A 28 1.92 12.49 -7.53
C ALA A 28 2.73 11.29 -8.03
N GLU A 29 3.96 11.10 -7.53
CA GLU A 29 4.77 9.90 -7.86
C GLU A 29 4.16 8.63 -7.27
N LEU A 30 3.67 8.71 -6.03
CA LEU A 30 2.99 7.60 -5.36
C LEU A 30 1.74 7.18 -6.13
N GLU A 31 0.92 8.15 -6.53
CA GLU A 31 -0.29 7.95 -7.32
C GLU A 31 0.03 7.31 -8.68
N ALA A 32 1.03 7.84 -9.39
CA ALA A 32 1.45 7.30 -10.67
C ALA A 32 1.85 5.83 -10.55
N LEU A 33 2.57 5.45 -9.48
CA LEU A 33 2.96 4.06 -9.26
C LEU A 33 1.75 3.17 -8.92
N ILE A 34 0.85 3.61 -8.04
CA ILE A 34 -0.35 2.84 -7.66
C ILE A 34 -1.25 2.59 -8.88
N SER A 35 -1.45 3.60 -9.75
CA SER A 35 -2.31 3.45 -10.93
C SER A 35 -1.88 2.32 -11.90
N GLN A 36 -0.58 1.98 -11.88
CA GLN A 36 0.04 0.99 -12.75
C GLN A 36 0.06 -0.44 -12.17
N THR A 37 -0.44 -0.65 -10.95
CA THR A 37 -0.50 -1.98 -10.33
C THR A 37 -1.93 -2.52 -10.30
N ASP A 38 -2.07 -3.80 -9.95
CA ASP A 38 -3.37 -4.39 -9.60
C ASP A 38 -3.64 -4.32 -8.08
N LEU A 39 -2.56 -4.37 -7.30
CA LEU A 39 -2.59 -4.38 -5.83
C LEU A 39 -1.35 -3.66 -5.27
N ALA A 40 -1.56 -2.89 -4.20
CA ALA A 40 -0.50 -2.25 -3.44
C ALA A 40 -0.32 -2.93 -2.07
N VAL A 41 0.91 -3.32 -1.74
CA VAL A 41 1.28 -3.80 -0.39
C VAL A 41 1.98 -2.66 0.36
N SER A 42 1.31 -2.05 1.32
CA SER A 42 1.84 -0.89 2.05
C SER A 42 2.63 -1.33 3.29
N MET A 43 3.94 -1.48 3.13
CA MET A 43 4.90 -1.68 4.23
C MET A 43 5.54 -0.36 4.70
N LEU A 44 4.83 0.75 4.50
CA LEU A 44 5.23 2.09 4.94
C LEU A 44 4.89 2.30 6.44
N PRO A 45 5.47 3.32 7.10
CA PRO A 45 4.97 3.77 8.40
C PRO A 45 3.46 4.05 8.34
N TYR A 46 2.73 3.67 9.39
CA TYR A 46 1.28 3.66 9.41
C TYR A 46 0.61 5.02 9.10
N VAL A 47 1.35 6.13 9.23
CA VAL A 47 0.86 7.49 8.96
C VAL A 47 0.52 7.69 7.48
N TYR A 48 1.12 6.91 6.58
CA TYR A 48 0.92 7.03 5.14
C TYR A 48 -0.20 6.13 4.59
N HIS A 49 -0.69 5.17 5.38
CA HIS A 49 -1.72 4.23 4.93
C HIS A 49 -3.02 4.91 4.47
N PRO A 50 -3.54 5.96 5.14
CA PRO A 50 -4.73 6.66 4.66
C PRO A 50 -4.58 7.22 3.24
N THR A 51 -3.43 7.84 2.93
CA THR A 51 -3.15 8.36 1.59
C THR A 51 -3.06 7.23 0.56
N VAL A 52 -2.33 6.16 0.86
CA VAL A 52 -2.22 5.00 -0.04
C VAL A 52 -3.59 4.38 -0.31
N ALA A 53 -4.42 4.22 0.72
CA ALA A 53 -5.76 3.64 0.60
C ALA A 53 -6.70 4.53 -0.22
N ALA A 54 -6.69 5.84 0.01
CA ALA A 54 -7.48 6.79 -0.76
C ALA A 54 -7.09 6.76 -2.25
N LEU A 55 -5.79 6.67 -2.56
CA LEU A 55 -5.30 6.51 -3.94
C LEU A 55 -5.69 5.16 -4.54
N CYS A 56 -5.65 4.09 -3.76
CA CYS A 56 -6.12 2.77 -4.19
C CYS A 56 -7.62 2.80 -4.52
N VAL A 57 -8.46 3.41 -3.68
CA VAL A 57 -9.90 3.63 -3.97
C VAL A 57 -10.08 4.44 -5.25
N LYS A 58 -9.37 5.57 -5.39
CA LYS A 58 -9.44 6.45 -6.58
C LYS A 58 -9.16 5.69 -7.87
N HIS A 59 -8.15 4.82 -7.87
CA HIS A 59 -7.71 4.06 -9.04
C HIS A 59 -8.28 2.64 -9.12
N ARG A 60 -9.22 2.29 -8.23
CA ARG A 60 -9.82 0.96 -8.11
C ARG A 60 -8.77 -0.16 -8.03
N LYS A 61 -7.76 0.05 -7.20
CA LYS A 61 -6.68 -0.92 -6.93
C LYS A 61 -6.88 -1.54 -5.54
N HIS A 62 -6.51 -2.80 -5.39
CA HIS A 62 -6.55 -3.43 -4.08
C HIS A 62 -5.40 -2.95 -3.19
N MET A 63 -5.55 -3.06 -1.87
CA MET A 63 -4.50 -2.72 -0.91
C MET A 63 -4.39 -3.79 0.17
N VAL A 64 -3.16 -4.06 0.61
CA VAL A 64 -2.86 -4.89 1.80
C VAL A 64 -1.89 -4.16 2.73
N THR A 65 -2.10 -4.25 4.04
CA THR A 65 -1.18 -3.77 5.07
C THR A 65 -1.21 -4.65 6.32
N THR A 66 -0.12 -4.67 7.07
CA THR A 66 0.01 -5.39 8.35
C THR A 66 -0.29 -4.50 9.56
N SER A 67 -0.75 -3.28 9.33
CA SER A 67 -1.02 -2.30 10.41
C SER A 67 -2.49 -2.25 10.80
N TYR A 68 -2.75 -1.80 12.03
CA TYR A 68 -4.09 -1.50 12.53
C TYR A 68 -4.88 -0.58 11.61
N VAL A 69 -6.20 -0.76 11.60
CA VAL A 69 -7.13 0.13 10.90
C VAL A 69 -7.29 1.43 11.67
N LYS A 70 -7.03 2.57 11.00
CA LYS A 70 -7.31 3.91 11.53
C LYS A 70 -8.71 4.38 11.15
N GLU A 71 -9.27 5.34 11.90
CA GLU A 71 -10.58 5.95 11.59
C GLU A 71 -10.68 6.45 10.13
N GLN A 72 -9.63 7.09 9.63
CA GLN A 72 -9.55 7.55 8.23
C GLN A 72 -9.59 6.40 7.22
N MET A 73 -9.06 5.23 7.58
CA MET A 73 -9.14 4.02 6.76
C MET A 73 -10.54 3.41 6.84
N GLN A 74 -11.15 3.38 8.02
CA GLN A 74 -12.53 2.89 8.20
C GLN A 74 -13.53 3.71 7.38
N ALA A 75 -13.33 5.03 7.29
CA ALA A 75 -14.16 5.91 6.47
C ALA A 75 -14.14 5.55 4.97
N LEU A 76 -13.15 4.78 4.50
CA LEU A 76 -13.04 4.33 3.11
C LEU A 76 -13.79 3.02 2.82
N ASP A 77 -14.41 2.37 3.81
CA ASP A 77 -15.12 1.09 3.62
C ASP A 77 -16.25 1.19 2.57
N GLY A 78 -17.11 2.21 2.68
CA GLY A 78 -18.16 2.47 1.69
C GLY A 78 -17.60 2.70 0.28
N PRO A 79 -16.71 3.70 0.09
CA PRO A 79 -16.06 3.95 -1.20
C PRO A 79 -15.32 2.73 -1.78
N ALA A 80 -14.66 1.92 -0.95
CA ALA A 80 -13.96 0.71 -1.38
C ALA A 80 -14.93 -0.35 -1.90
N LYS A 81 -16.06 -0.56 -1.21
CA LYS A 81 -17.14 -1.45 -1.66
C LYS A 81 -17.75 -0.99 -2.98
N GLU A 82 -18.03 0.30 -3.12
CA GLU A 82 -18.56 0.89 -4.37
C GLU A 82 -17.57 0.74 -5.53
N ALA A 83 -16.26 0.89 -5.26
CA ALA A 83 -15.20 0.68 -6.23
C ALA A 83 -14.95 -0.80 -6.56
N GLY A 84 -15.54 -1.74 -5.80
CA GLY A 84 -15.35 -3.18 -5.98
C GLY A 84 -13.96 -3.67 -5.59
N ILE A 85 -13.31 -3.02 -4.61
CA ILE A 85 -11.94 -3.35 -4.20
C ILE A 85 -11.85 -3.80 -2.74
N ILE A 86 -10.78 -4.53 -2.43
CA ILE A 86 -10.42 -4.94 -1.07
C ILE A 86 -9.33 -4.03 -0.52
N LEU A 87 -9.54 -3.52 0.69
CA LEU A 87 -8.52 -2.93 1.56
C LEU A 87 -8.34 -3.90 2.74
N LEU A 88 -7.30 -4.73 2.70
CA LEU A 88 -7.02 -5.73 3.74
C LEU A 88 -5.98 -5.20 4.72
N ASN A 89 -6.37 -5.10 5.98
CA ASN A 89 -5.52 -4.61 7.07
C ASN A 89 -5.22 -5.74 8.05
N GLU A 90 -4.38 -5.46 9.05
CA GLU A 90 -4.21 -6.32 10.23
C GLU A 90 -3.93 -7.79 9.86
N ILE A 91 -3.07 -8.02 8.87
CA ILE A 91 -2.67 -9.35 8.40
C ILE A 91 -1.16 -9.60 8.59
N GLY A 92 -0.66 -9.17 9.75
CA GLY A 92 0.73 -9.36 10.18
C GLY A 92 0.89 -10.50 11.19
N VAL A 93 1.70 -10.26 12.22
CA VAL A 93 1.87 -11.18 13.37
C VAL A 93 0.94 -10.75 14.51
N ASP A 94 1.10 -9.50 14.95
CA ASP A 94 0.25 -8.80 15.91
C ASP A 94 0.27 -7.31 15.50
N PRO A 95 -0.79 -6.78 14.87
CA PRO A 95 -2.06 -7.44 14.57
C PRO A 95 -1.98 -8.37 13.34
N GLY A 96 -2.65 -9.52 13.40
CA GLY A 96 -2.74 -10.52 12.33
C GLY A 96 -2.99 -11.93 12.83
N ILE A 97 -1.92 -12.69 13.06
CA ILE A 97 -2.01 -14.07 13.54
C ILE A 97 -2.77 -14.16 14.87
N ASP A 98 -2.67 -13.14 15.72
CA ASP A 98 -3.43 -13.05 16.97
C ASP A 98 -4.95 -12.98 16.78
N HIS A 99 -5.44 -12.56 15.60
CA HIS A 99 -6.86 -12.55 15.25
C HIS A 99 -7.39 -13.88 14.71
N MET A 100 -6.51 -14.84 14.34
CA MET A 100 -6.85 -16.10 13.65
C MET A 100 -6.93 -17.29 14.60
#